data_AF-A0A931RR89-F1
#
_entry.id   AF-A0A931RR89-F1
#
_cell.length_a   1.000
_cell.length_b   1.000
_cell.length_c   1.000
_cell.angle_alpha   90.00
_cell.angle_beta   90.00
_cell.angle_gamma   90.00
#
_symmetry.space_group_name_H-M   'P 1'
#
loop_
_entity.id
_entity.type
_entity.pdbx_description
1 polymer ?
#
loop_
_entity_poly.entity_id
_entity_poly.type
_entity_poly.pdbx_seq_one_letter_code
_entity_poly.pdbx_strand_id
1 'polypeptide(L)'
;MSATESKAFKILKNKNIDPADRHGINLKKYLPLFLKKNSKISQNLLNSLNLDLANDKLDELLERYDGGCAFRYDATFYFILWYTYKEYKTGICLLGFKIRGDKLFVVQIQGLRIDYDFFCNRNNEDIKKTLKLIMSSLKWERLLVKIAEDWARKMGFRKIGILQAKHNEYFRKDPTVEWAIARNNRLKMRYDVTAERMGYKKKPSSRYRSKSL
;
A
#
# COMPACT_ATOMS: atom_id res chain seq x y z
N MET A 1 9.11 24.75 1.45
CA MET A 1 9.31 23.28 1.50
C MET A 1 10.23 22.99 2.67
N SER A 2 9.88 22.10 3.60
CA SER A 2 10.75 21.80 4.77
C SER A 2 12.01 21.02 4.33
N ALA A 3 13.07 21.00 5.15
CA ALA A 3 14.27 20.20 4.82
C ALA A 3 13.95 18.71 4.63
N THR A 4 13.08 18.16 5.48
CA THR A 4 12.56 16.79 5.38
C THR A 4 11.83 16.56 4.04
N GLU A 5 10.97 17.50 3.67
CA GLU A 5 10.21 17.45 2.42
C GLU A 5 11.16 17.49 1.22
N SER A 6 12.11 18.42 1.20
CA SER A 6 13.14 18.52 0.14
C SER A 6 13.93 17.21 -0.01
N LYS A 7 14.37 16.60 1.10
CA LYS A 7 15.09 15.32 1.10
C LYS A 7 14.26 14.20 0.50
N ALA A 8 13.02 14.04 0.95
CA ALA A 8 12.12 13.00 0.44
C ALA A 8 11.80 13.21 -1.05
N PHE A 9 11.49 14.44 -1.45
CA PHE A 9 11.21 14.77 -2.86
C PHE A 9 12.42 14.54 -3.76
N LYS A 10 13.65 14.79 -3.31
CA LYS A 10 14.86 14.50 -4.09
C LYS A 10 14.95 13.02 -4.44
N ILE A 11 14.65 12.13 -3.51
CA ILE A 11 14.63 10.67 -3.74
C ILE A 11 13.46 10.30 -4.66
N LEU A 12 12.27 10.82 -4.37
CA LEU A 12 11.03 10.45 -5.06
C LEU A 12 10.87 11.04 -6.47
N LYS A 13 11.70 12.04 -6.83
CA LYS A 13 11.71 12.64 -8.17
C LYS A 13 12.88 12.17 -9.04
N ASN A 14 13.79 11.36 -8.51
CA ASN A 14 14.94 10.90 -9.27
C ASN A 14 14.56 9.72 -10.17
N LYS A 15 14.28 10.02 -11.45
CA LYS A 15 13.98 9.01 -12.47
C LYS A 15 15.12 8.01 -12.71
N ASN A 16 16.36 8.38 -12.38
CA ASN A 16 17.54 7.52 -12.60
C ASN A 16 17.69 6.44 -11.52
N ILE A 17 16.89 6.46 -10.45
CA ILE A 17 16.89 5.43 -9.41
C ILE A 17 15.68 4.52 -9.63
N ASP A 18 15.91 3.21 -9.73
CA ASP A 18 14.84 2.22 -9.77
C ASP A 18 13.94 2.37 -8.52
N PRO A 19 12.61 2.49 -8.67
CA PRO A 19 11.66 2.43 -7.56
C PRO A 19 11.90 1.34 -6.52
N ALA A 20 12.44 0.17 -6.90
CA ALA A 20 12.81 -0.90 -5.96
C ALA A 20 13.96 -0.50 -5.01
N ASP A 21 14.82 0.43 -5.43
CA ASP A 21 15.97 0.88 -4.65
C ASP A 21 15.71 2.19 -3.89
N ARG A 22 14.66 2.95 -4.26
CA ARG A 22 14.36 4.27 -3.66
C ARG A 22 14.01 4.24 -2.17
N HIS A 23 13.40 3.16 -1.69
CA HIS A 23 12.98 3.08 -0.29
C HIS A 23 14.13 2.73 0.66
N GLY A 24 15.12 1.97 0.21
CA GLY A 24 16.21 1.47 1.05
C GLY A 24 15.71 0.75 2.31
N ILE A 25 14.66 -0.07 2.14
CA ILE A 25 14.00 -0.90 3.17
C ILE A 25 14.19 -2.35 2.75
N ASN A 26 14.62 -3.22 3.67
CA ASN A 26 14.74 -4.65 3.37
C ASN A 26 13.41 -5.35 3.66
N LEU A 27 12.57 -5.54 2.64
CA LEU A 27 11.25 -6.19 2.74
C LEU A 27 11.32 -7.56 3.45
N LYS A 28 12.36 -8.36 3.20
CA LYS A 28 12.52 -9.71 3.76
C LYS A 28 12.58 -9.70 5.29
N LYS A 29 13.06 -8.61 5.92
CA LYS A 29 13.03 -8.44 7.38
C LYS A 29 11.61 -8.27 7.94
N TYR A 30 10.69 -7.73 7.14
CA TYR A 30 9.32 -7.46 7.57
C TYR A 30 8.39 -8.65 7.35
N LEU A 31 8.54 -9.38 6.24
CA LEU A 31 7.58 -10.43 5.84
C LEU A 31 7.25 -11.41 6.99
N PRO A 32 8.23 -12.01 7.71
CA PRO A 32 7.93 -12.97 8.78
C PRO A 32 7.11 -12.37 9.93
N LEU A 33 7.33 -11.10 10.25
CA LEU A 33 6.63 -10.39 11.36
C LEU A 33 5.15 -10.16 11.06
N PHE A 34 4.78 -10.13 9.77
CA PHE A 34 3.42 -9.83 9.32
C PHE A 34 2.70 -11.05 8.74
N LEU A 35 3.25 -12.25 8.88
CA LEU A 35 2.51 -13.49 8.59
C LEU A 35 1.36 -13.67 9.59
N LYS A 36 0.26 -14.23 9.10
CA LYS A 36 -0.83 -14.72 9.95
C LYS A 36 -0.41 -16.07 10.54
N LYS A 37 -0.87 -16.33 11.77
CA LYS A 37 -0.64 -17.61 12.43
C LYS A 37 -1.19 -18.73 11.53
N ASN A 38 -0.41 -19.80 11.37
CA ASN A 38 -0.75 -20.96 10.53
C ASN A 38 -0.85 -20.67 9.02
N SER A 39 -0.21 -19.62 8.50
CA SER A 39 -0.16 -19.39 7.04
C SER A 39 0.61 -20.52 6.35
N LYS A 40 0.04 -21.06 5.27
CA LYS A 40 0.66 -22.13 4.44
C LYS A 40 1.50 -21.59 3.28
N ILE A 41 1.93 -20.33 3.35
CA ILE A 41 2.73 -19.73 2.28
C ILE A 41 4.18 -20.26 2.33
N SER A 42 4.71 -20.67 1.17
CA SER A 42 6.09 -21.15 1.08
C SER A 42 7.09 -20.01 1.12
N GLN A 43 8.32 -20.31 1.57
CA GLN A 43 9.41 -19.32 1.59
C GLN A 43 9.76 -18.84 0.17
N ASN A 44 9.65 -19.70 -0.85
CA ASN A 44 9.89 -19.32 -2.24
C ASN A 44 8.90 -18.26 -2.73
N LEU A 45 7.62 -18.38 -2.35
CA LEU A 45 6.62 -17.35 -2.65
C LEU A 45 6.94 -16.03 -1.95
N LEU A 46 7.35 -16.07 -0.68
CA LEU A 46 7.77 -14.87 0.05
C LEU A 46 9.01 -14.20 -0.56
N ASN A 47 9.97 -14.99 -1.03
CA ASN A 47 11.18 -14.49 -1.68
C ASN A 47 10.91 -13.86 -3.05
N SER A 48 9.76 -14.17 -3.66
CA SER A 48 9.31 -13.61 -4.94
C SER A 48 8.53 -12.30 -4.76
N LEU A 49 8.33 -11.85 -3.52
CA LEU A 49 7.72 -10.56 -3.22
C LEU A 49 8.76 -9.46 -3.23
N ASN A 50 8.38 -8.34 -3.82
CA ASN A 50 9.20 -7.15 -3.93
C ASN A 50 8.37 -5.93 -3.53
N LEU A 51 9.08 -4.83 -3.21
CA LEU A 51 8.48 -3.57 -2.82
C LEU A 51 9.04 -2.49 -3.73
N ASP A 52 8.17 -1.63 -4.23
CA ASP A 52 8.57 -0.41 -4.91
C ASP A 52 8.14 0.82 -4.11
N LEU A 53 8.92 1.89 -4.23
CA LEU A 53 8.51 3.23 -3.85
C LEU A 53 8.40 4.10 -5.10
N ALA A 54 7.17 4.32 -5.54
CA ALA A 54 6.87 4.94 -6.82
C ALA A 54 6.18 6.30 -6.69
N ASN A 55 6.23 7.06 -7.78
CA ASN A 55 5.64 8.37 -8.01
C ASN A 55 4.72 8.29 -9.23
N ASP A 56 3.42 8.57 -9.03
CA ASP A 56 2.38 8.43 -10.07
C ASP A 56 2.69 9.19 -11.35
N LYS A 57 3.32 10.36 -11.23
CA LYS A 57 3.60 11.24 -12.37
C LYS A 57 4.87 10.90 -13.13
N LEU A 58 5.75 10.08 -12.56
CA LEU A 58 7.09 9.86 -13.11
C LEU A 58 7.37 8.43 -13.53
N ASP A 59 6.73 7.46 -12.87
CA ASP A 59 7.09 6.05 -13.02
C ASP A 59 6.11 5.26 -13.88
N GLU A 60 5.15 5.94 -14.55
CA GLU A 60 4.20 5.31 -15.49
C GLU A 60 3.61 4.02 -14.92
N LEU A 61 3.01 4.12 -13.73
CA LEU A 61 2.67 2.96 -12.90
C LEU A 61 1.80 1.90 -13.58
N LEU A 62 0.95 2.33 -14.51
CA LEU A 62 0.09 1.43 -15.29
C LEU A 62 0.89 0.58 -16.28
N GLU A 63 2.05 1.06 -16.73
CA GLU A 63 2.94 0.37 -17.68
C GLU A 63 3.93 -0.55 -16.95
N ARG A 64 4.26 -0.24 -15.68
CA ARG A 64 5.22 -1.02 -14.87
C ARG A 64 4.69 -2.35 -14.32
N TYR A 65 3.39 -2.45 -14.12
CA TYR A 65 2.78 -3.64 -13.54
C TYR A 65 1.90 -4.31 -14.59
N ASP A 66 2.51 -5.27 -15.28
CA ASP A 66 1.95 -6.12 -16.34
C ASP A 66 0.88 -7.10 -15.85
N GLY A 67 0.12 -6.78 -14.81
CA GLY A 67 -0.58 -7.81 -14.06
C GLY A 67 -1.87 -7.35 -13.45
N GLY A 68 -2.91 -7.20 -14.27
CA GLY A 68 -4.35 -7.35 -13.97
C GLY A 68 -4.92 -6.73 -12.70
N CYS A 69 -4.17 -5.85 -12.04
CA CYS A 69 -4.54 -5.23 -10.79
C CYS A 69 -4.95 -3.80 -11.08
N ALA A 70 -6.26 -3.58 -11.15
CA ALA A 70 -6.86 -2.27 -11.38
C ALA A 70 -6.79 -1.42 -10.10
N PHE A 71 -5.57 -1.01 -9.75
CA PHE A 71 -5.38 0.00 -8.72
C PHE A 71 -5.89 1.35 -9.21
N ARG A 72 -6.43 2.12 -8.28
CA ARG A 72 -6.62 3.56 -8.50
C ARG A 72 -5.45 4.28 -7.88
N TYR A 73 -4.99 5.35 -8.50
CA TYR A 73 -3.83 6.12 -8.06
C TYR A 73 -4.31 7.51 -7.61
N ASP A 74 -4.71 7.62 -6.33
CA ASP A 74 -5.33 8.85 -5.77
C ASP A 74 -4.33 9.68 -4.90
N ALA A 75 -3.08 9.24 -4.87
CA ALA A 75 -1.94 9.79 -4.14
C ALA A 75 -0.79 10.21 -5.07
N THR A 76 0.23 10.85 -4.52
CA THR A 76 1.43 11.22 -5.31
C THR A 76 2.50 10.15 -5.23
N PHE A 77 2.57 9.44 -4.10
CA PHE A 77 3.59 8.43 -3.84
C PHE A 77 2.98 7.15 -3.35
N TYR A 78 3.62 6.03 -3.66
CA TYR A 78 3.09 4.69 -3.40
C TYR A 78 4.18 3.77 -2.92
N PHE A 79 3.89 3.05 -1.84
CA PHE A 79 4.51 1.77 -1.59
C PHE A 79 3.68 0.70 -2.28
N ILE A 80 4.28 -0.07 -3.18
CA ILE A 80 3.60 -1.11 -3.95
C ILE A 80 4.28 -2.44 -3.66
N LEU A 81 3.54 -3.36 -3.04
CA LEU A 81 3.98 -4.74 -2.90
C LEU A 81 3.60 -5.47 -4.19
N TRP A 82 4.57 -6.05 -4.87
CA TRP A 82 4.37 -6.75 -6.12
C TRP A 82 4.99 -8.14 -6.09
N TYR A 83 4.54 -8.99 -7.00
CA TYR A 83 4.94 -10.39 -7.12
C TYR A 83 5.45 -10.65 -8.54
N THR A 84 6.55 -11.37 -8.63
CA THR A 84 7.07 -11.89 -9.90
C THR A 84 6.59 -13.32 -10.13
N TYR A 85 6.00 -13.59 -11.29
CA TYR A 85 5.75 -14.96 -11.75
C TYR A 85 6.31 -15.12 -13.16
N LYS A 86 7.37 -15.93 -13.32
CA LYS A 86 8.13 -16.02 -14.57
C LYS A 86 8.60 -14.61 -14.98
N GLU A 87 8.17 -14.11 -16.13
CA GLU A 87 8.51 -12.79 -16.64
C GLU A 87 7.50 -11.70 -16.23
N TYR A 88 6.43 -12.06 -15.51
CA TYR A 88 5.35 -11.13 -15.19
C TYR A 88 5.53 -10.46 -13.83
N LYS A 89 5.35 -9.13 -13.79
CA LYS A 89 5.25 -8.35 -12.56
C LYS A 89 3.80 -7.94 -12.31
N THR A 90 3.24 -8.34 -11.18
CA THR A 90 1.87 -7.94 -10.78
C THR A 90 1.89 -7.26 -9.42
N GLY A 91 1.34 -6.05 -9.36
CA GLY A 91 1.10 -5.38 -8.10
C GLY A 91 0.02 -6.10 -7.30
N ILE A 92 0.23 -6.36 -6.02
CA ILE A 92 -0.68 -7.14 -5.16
C ILE A 92 -1.48 -6.22 -4.25
N CYS A 93 -0.80 -5.25 -3.65
CA CYS A 93 -1.41 -4.23 -2.82
C CYS A 93 -0.54 -2.97 -2.80
N LEU A 94 -1.16 -1.84 -2.46
CA LEU A 94 -0.47 -0.57 -2.36
C LEU A 94 -0.93 0.26 -1.15
N LEU A 95 -0.04 1.17 -0.78
CA LEU A 95 -0.30 2.25 0.16
C LEU A 95 0.13 3.56 -0.48
N GLY A 96 -0.85 4.40 -0.79
CA GLY A 96 -0.65 5.73 -1.37
C GLY A 96 -0.62 6.82 -0.30
N PHE A 97 0.32 7.74 -0.42
CA PHE A 97 0.52 8.83 0.54
C PHE A 97 0.86 10.19 -0.12
N LYS A 98 0.68 11.24 0.67
CA LYS A 98 1.03 12.63 0.34
C LYS A 98 1.97 13.18 1.41
N ILE A 99 2.93 13.98 1.01
CA ILE A 99 3.84 14.70 1.91
C ILE A 99 3.34 16.14 2.05
N ARG A 100 3.36 16.68 3.27
CA ARG A 100 3.13 18.11 3.53
C ARG A 100 4.01 18.58 4.68
N GLY A 101 5.04 19.37 4.38
CA GLY A 101 6.00 19.81 5.39
C GLY A 101 6.70 18.62 6.05
N ASP A 102 6.68 18.55 7.38
CA ASP A 102 7.31 17.48 8.16
C ASP A 102 6.39 16.27 8.43
N LYS A 103 5.34 16.09 7.63
CA LYS A 103 4.30 15.08 7.83
C LYS A 103 4.07 14.21 6.59
N LEU A 104 3.87 12.92 6.84
CA LEU A 104 3.41 11.94 5.84
C LEU A 104 1.93 11.61 6.08
N PHE A 105 1.11 11.68 5.04
CA PHE A 105 -0.32 11.37 5.12
C PHE A 105 -0.66 10.21 4.18
N VAL A 106 -0.93 9.05 4.75
CA VAL A 106 -1.53 7.91 4.04
C VAL A 106 -2.96 8.27 3.69
N VAL A 107 -3.23 8.35 2.39
CA VAL A 107 -4.55 8.69 1.84
C VAL A 107 -5.20 7.51 1.15
N GLN A 108 -4.42 6.45 0.89
CA GLN A 108 -4.89 5.32 0.12
C GLN A 108 -4.29 4.00 0.61
N ILE A 109 -5.15 2.99 0.78
CA ILE A 109 -4.76 1.60 1.08
C ILE A 109 -5.61 0.67 0.21
N GLN A 110 -4.99 0.06 -0.79
CA GLN A 110 -5.67 -0.84 -1.73
C GLN A 110 -5.03 -2.23 -1.69
N GLY A 111 -5.87 -3.26 -1.59
CA GLY A 111 -5.46 -4.64 -1.80
C GLY A 111 -5.80 -5.10 -3.21
N LEU A 112 -5.49 -6.36 -3.50
CA LEU A 112 -5.71 -7.05 -4.76
C LEU A 112 -7.07 -6.73 -5.39
N ARG A 113 -7.04 -6.29 -6.66
CA ARG A 113 -8.20 -6.02 -7.51
C ARG A 113 -8.00 -6.67 -8.86
N ILE A 114 -8.36 -7.94 -8.96
CA ILE A 114 -8.28 -8.70 -10.20
C ILE A 114 -9.29 -8.11 -11.19
N ASP A 115 -8.80 -7.53 -12.27
CA ASP A 115 -9.60 -7.14 -13.43
C ASP A 115 -9.77 -8.34 -14.36
N TYR A 116 -11.01 -8.64 -14.75
CA TYR A 116 -11.33 -9.83 -15.52
C TYR A 116 -10.66 -9.79 -16.90
N ASP A 117 -10.70 -8.64 -17.58
CA ASP A 117 -10.21 -8.50 -18.96
C ASP A 117 -8.73 -8.82 -19.10
N PHE A 118 -7.94 -8.58 -18.04
CA PHE A 118 -6.53 -8.89 -18.03
C PHE A 118 -6.23 -10.41 -17.96
N PHE A 119 -7.03 -11.15 -17.19
CA PHE A 119 -6.84 -12.60 -17.04
C PHE A 119 -7.62 -13.41 -18.09
N CYS A 120 -8.52 -12.81 -18.86
CA CYS A 120 -9.27 -13.48 -19.93
C CYS A 120 -8.35 -13.93 -21.08
N ASN A 121 -7.27 -13.19 -21.37
CA ASN A 121 -6.35 -13.54 -22.48
C ASN A 121 -5.34 -14.63 -22.12
N ARG A 122 -5.21 -15.01 -20.85
CA ARG A 122 -4.27 -16.06 -20.40
C ARG A 122 -4.91 -16.82 -19.25
N ASN A 123 -5.22 -18.09 -19.47
CA ASN A 123 -5.86 -19.02 -18.52
C ASN A 123 -4.99 -19.25 -17.25
N ASN A 124 -4.85 -18.23 -16.40
CA ASN A 124 -3.87 -18.15 -15.31
C ASN A 124 -4.56 -18.25 -13.93
N GLU A 125 -5.41 -19.26 -13.75
CA GLU A 125 -6.02 -19.57 -12.45
C GLU A 125 -4.97 -19.78 -11.34
N ASP A 126 -3.79 -20.28 -11.68
CA ASP A 126 -2.69 -20.49 -10.73
C ASP A 126 -2.12 -19.18 -10.17
N ILE A 127 -2.01 -18.13 -11.02
CA ILE A 127 -1.60 -16.79 -10.56
C ILE A 127 -2.67 -16.25 -9.61
N LYS A 128 -3.95 -16.34 -9.97
CA LYS A 128 -5.04 -15.87 -9.11
C LYS A 128 -5.04 -16.59 -7.76
N LYS A 129 -4.87 -17.92 -7.74
CA LYS A 129 -4.76 -18.72 -6.52
C LYS A 129 -3.55 -18.29 -5.68
N THR A 130 -2.40 -18.10 -6.31
CA THR A 130 -1.17 -17.64 -5.65
C THR A 130 -1.34 -16.26 -5.02
N LEU A 131 -1.89 -15.28 -5.75
CA LEU A 131 -2.13 -13.93 -5.22
C LEU A 131 -3.14 -13.94 -4.06
N LYS A 132 -4.21 -14.75 -4.17
CA LYS A 132 -5.16 -14.96 -3.07
C LYS A 132 -4.48 -15.59 -1.84
N LEU A 133 -3.58 -16.56 -2.03
CA LEU A 133 -2.81 -17.19 -0.96
C LEU A 133 -1.88 -16.19 -0.27
N ILE A 134 -1.18 -15.35 -1.04
CA ILE A 134 -0.31 -14.28 -0.52
C ILE A 134 -1.13 -13.32 0.35
N MET A 135 -2.23 -12.80 -0.20
CA MET A 135 -3.09 -11.82 0.48
C MET A 135 -3.80 -12.39 1.71
N SER A 136 -4.18 -13.67 1.67
CA SER A 136 -4.78 -14.33 2.82
C SER A 136 -3.75 -14.68 3.90
N SER A 137 -2.48 -14.88 3.55
CA SER A 137 -1.40 -15.22 4.47
C SER A 137 -0.75 -14.02 5.18
N LEU A 138 -0.78 -12.84 4.55
CA LEU A 138 -0.15 -11.63 5.08
C LEU A 138 -1.14 -10.69 5.77
N LYS A 139 -0.71 -10.05 6.85
CA LYS A 139 -1.33 -8.85 7.44
C LYS A 139 -0.90 -7.62 6.63
N TRP A 140 -1.16 -7.63 5.33
CA TRP A 140 -0.54 -6.73 4.35
C TRP A 140 -0.82 -5.25 4.62
N GLU A 141 -1.99 -4.87 5.16
CA GLU A 141 -2.27 -3.47 5.51
C GLU A 141 -1.30 -2.97 6.58
N ARG A 142 -1.08 -3.78 7.62
CA ARG A 142 -0.17 -3.44 8.72
C ARG A 142 1.29 -3.44 8.27
N LEU A 143 1.65 -4.37 7.38
CA LEU A 143 2.98 -4.44 6.76
C LEU A 143 3.30 -3.13 6.04
N LEU A 144 2.43 -2.68 5.12
CA LEU A 144 2.67 -1.46 4.35
C LEU A 144 2.67 -0.21 5.24
N VAL A 145 1.79 -0.13 6.24
CA VAL A 145 1.81 0.98 7.21
C VAL A 145 3.12 1.01 7.99
N LYS A 146 3.63 -0.15 8.42
CA LYS A 146 4.89 -0.23 9.16
C LYS A 146 6.09 0.16 8.28
N ILE A 147 6.11 -0.28 7.03
CA ILE A 147 7.11 0.15 6.05
C ILE A 147 7.08 1.68 5.87
N ALA A 148 5.89 2.26 5.71
CA ALA A 148 5.72 3.70 5.59
C ALA A 148 6.18 4.45 6.86
N GLU A 149 5.91 3.92 8.06
CA GLU A 149 6.42 4.47 9.32
C GLU A 149 7.95 4.50 9.36
N ASP A 150 8.61 3.39 9.03
CA ASP A 150 10.06 3.27 9.14
C ASP A 150 10.78 4.09 8.07
N TRP A 151 10.24 4.10 6.85
CA TRP A 151 10.73 5.01 5.81
C TRP A 151 10.55 6.47 6.23
N ALA A 152 9.40 6.81 6.83
CA ALA A 152 9.15 8.17 7.26
C ALA A 152 10.11 8.62 8.37
N ARG A 153 10.43 7.74 9.33
CA ARG A 153 11.47 7.97 10.35
C ARG A 153 12.84 8.20 9.72
N LYS A 154 13.24 7.35 8.77
CA LYS A 154 14.52 7.48 8.04
C LYS A 154 14.64 8.81 7.28
N MET A 155 13.51 9.31 6.78
CA MET A 155 13.46 10.60 6.08
C MET A 155 13.42 11.81 7.02
N GLY A 156 13.11 11.60 8.31
CA GLY A 156 13.02 12.67 9.32
C GLY A 156 11.65 13.34 9.38
N PHE A 157 10.58 12.63 9.01
CA PHE A 157 9.21 13.09 9.26
C PHE A 157 8.90 12.98 10.76
N ARG A 158 8.22 13.98 11.32
CA ARG A 158 7.85 14.00 12.75
C ARG A 158 6.51 13.33 13.02
N LYS A 159 5.70 13.15 11.96
CA LYS A 159 4.33 12.67 12.10
C LYS A 159 3.88 11.90 10.88
N ILE A 160 3.13 10.84 11.13
CA ILE A 160 2.38 10.11 10.12
C ILE A 160 0.89 10.13 10.45
N GLY A 161 0.05 10.23 9.42
CA GLY A 161 -1.40 10.19 9.54
C GLY A 161 -2.02 9.23 8.54
N ILE A 162 -3.06 8.51 8.96
CA ILE A 162 -3.89 7.64 8.11
C ILE A 162 -5.27 8.27 7.99
N LEU A 163 -5.73 8.49 6.76
CA LEU A 163 -7.04 9.07 6.48
C LEU A 163 -8.13 8.19 7.10
N GLN A 164 -9.10 8.77 7.81
CA GLN A 164 -10.22 7.98 8.33
C GLN A 164 -11.10 7.51 7.17
N ALA A 165 -11.69 6.32 7.31
CA ALA A 165 -12.49 5.73 6.24
C ALA A 165 -13.63 6.66 5.78
N LYS A 166 -14.29 7.34 6.71
CA LYS A 166 -15.40 8.28 6.42
C LYS A 166 -15.02 9.49 5.55
N HIS A 167 -13.72 9.78 5.42
CA HIS A 167 -13.19 10.87 4.60
C HIS A 167 -12.51 10.37 3.33
N ASN A 168 -12.53 9.06 3.09
CA ASN A 168 -12.10 8.50 1.82
C ASN A 168 -13.19 8.78 0.77
N GLU A 169 -12.78 9.16 -0.44
CA GLU A 169 -13.71 9.54 -1.53
C GLU A 169 -14.67 8.43 -1.96
N TYR A 170 -14.32 7.16 -1.69
CA TYR A 170 -15.14 6.00 -2.01
C TYR A 170 -16.12 5.61 -0.88
N PHE A 171 -16.09 6.31 0.25
CA PHE A 171 -17.00 6.09 1.36
C PHE A 171 -18.35 6.73 1.08
N ARG A 172 -19.45 5.98 1.31
CA ARG A 172 -20.81 6.50 1.18
C ARG A 172 -21.39 6.81 2.56
N LYS A 173 -21.88 8.03 2.79
CA LYS A 173 -22.39 8.45 4.11
C LYS A 173 -23.55 7.56 4.57
N ASP A 174 -24.48 7.26 3.66
CA ASP A 174 -25.72 6.52 3.94
C ASP A 174 -25.92 5.41 2.90
N PRO A 175 -25.18 4.29 2.99
CA PRO A 175 -25.27 3.21 2.01
C PRO A 175 -26.56 2.38 2.21
N THR A 176 -27.46 2.40 1.23
CA THR A 176 -28.69 1.59 1.25
C THR A 176 -28.57 0.26 0.52
N VAL A 177 -27.55 0.10 -0.33
CA VAL A 177 -27.31 -1.10 -1.13
C VAL A 177 -26.17 -1.93 -0.56
N GLU A 178 -26.31 -3.26 -0.59
CA GLU A 178 -25.40 -4.21 0.06
C GLU A 178 -23.93 -4.01 -0.35
N TRP A 179 -23.67 -3.84 -1.65
CA TRP A 179 -22.31 -3.64 -2.15
C TRP A 179 -21.65 -2.37 -1.59
N ALA A 180 -22.44 -1.32 -1.29
CA ALA A 180 -21.95 -0.07 -0.72
C ALA A 180 -21.66 -0.23 0.78
N ILE A 181 -22.50 -0.98 1.50
CA ILE A 181 -22.27 -1.35 2.90
C ILE A 181 -20.97 -2.17 3.01
N ALA A 182 -20.83 -3.19 2.17
CA ALA A 182 -19.62 -4.02 2.11
C ALA A 182 -18.37 -3.21 1.76
N ARG A 183 -18.48 -2.21 0.87
CA ARG A 183 -17.39 -1.27 0.56
C ARG A 183 -17.00 -0.43 1.78
N ASN A 184 -17.95 0.18 2.46
CA ASN A 184 -17.68 0.97 3.66
C ASN A 184 -17.03 0.15 4.77
N ASN A 185 -17.48 -1.10 4.96
CA ASN A 185 -16.88 -2.02 5.93
C ASN A 185 -15.43 -2.35 5.57
N ARG A 186 -15.14 -2.61 4.29
CA ARG A 186 -13.75 -2.79 3.81
C ARG A 186 -12.88 -1.56 4.03
N LEU A 187 -13.40 -0.35 3.80
CA LEU A 187 -12.68 0.89 4.08
C LEU A 187 -12.42 1.06 5.59
N LYS A 188 -13.41 0.85 6.45
CA LYS A 188 -13.23 0.90 7.92
C LYS A 188 -12.14 -0.07 8.38
N MET A 189 -12.14 -1.30 7.87
CA MET A 189 -11.11 -2.29 8.18
C MET A 189 -9.70 -1.85 7.74
N ARG A 190 -9.55 -1.40 6.49
CA ARG A 190 -8.25 -1.04 5.93
C ARG A 190 -7.64 0.21 6.57
N TYR A 191 -8.46 1.21 6.89
CA TYR A 191 -7.99 2.49 7.39
C TYR A 191 -8.09 2.59 8.91
N ASP A 192 -9.31 2.58 9.46
CA ASP A 192 -9.54 2.89 10.86
C ASP A 192 -9.05 1.77 11.79
N VAL A 193 -9.45 0.52 11.52
CA VAL A 193 -9.05 -0.63 12.34
C VAL A 193 -7.54 -0.89 12.23
N THR A 194 -6.96 -0.79 11.04
CA THR A 194 -5.49 -0.88 10.86
C THR A 194 -4.77 0.20 11.67
N ALA A 195 -5.20 1.46 11.56
CA ALA A 195 -4.57 2.57 12.26
C ALA A 195 -4.65 2.37 13.78
N GLU A 196 -5.80 1.95 14.31
CA GLU A 196 -6.01 1.68 15.72
C GLU A 196 -5.10 0.57 16.25
N ARG A 197 -5.05 -0.58 15.54
CA ARG A 197 -4.16 -1.70 15.87
C ARG A 197 -2.66 -1.36 15.79
N MET A 198 -2.32 -0.26 15.10
CA MET A 198 -0.96 0.25 14.95
C MET A 198 -0.66 1.42 15.91
N GLY A 199 -1.59 1.77 16.80
CA GLY A 199 -1.42 2.80 17.84
C GLY A 199 -1.68 4.24 17.39
N TYR A 200 -2.36 4.45 16.27
CA TYR A 200 -2.71 5.79 15.81
C TYR A 200 -3.90 6.34 16.59
N LYS A 201 -3.76 7.58 17.06
CA LYS A 201 -4.79 8.25 17.86
C LYS A 201 -5.70 9.08 16.96
N LYS A 202 -7.01 8.99 17.20
CA LYS A 202 -8.02 9.87 16.58
C LYS A 202 -8.03 11.20 17.32
N LYS A 203 -7.98 12.31 16.59
CA LYS A 203 -8.25 13.66 17.13
C LYS A 203 -9.63 14.14 16.63
N PRO A 204 -10.46 14.80 17.46
CA PRO A 204 -11.82 15.17 17.09
C PRO A 204 -11.93 15.97 15.78
N SER A 205 -11.05 16.96 15.59
CA SER A 205 -11.05 17.86 14.42
C SER A 205 -10.24 17.35 13.22
N SER A 206 -9.57 16.21 13.33
CA SER A 206 -8.67 15.72 12.30
C SER A 206 -9.37 14.71 11.40
N ARG A 207 -9.23 14.88 10.08
CA ARG A 207 -9.60 13.83 9.11
C ARG A 207 -8.68 12.62 9.12
N TYR A 208 -7.56 12.70 9.85
CA TYR A 208 -6.55 11.65 9.99
C TYR A 208 -6.50 11.11 11.42
N ARG A 209 -6.34 9.80 11.56
CA ARG A 209 -5.74 9.20 12.77
C ARG A 209 -4.23 9.39 12.68
N SER A 210 -3.57 9.80 13.75
CA SER A 210 -2.15 10.18 13.66
C SER A 210 -1.29 9.63 14.77
N LYS A 211 -0.01 9.48 14.46
CA LYS A 211 1.03 8.98 15.35
C LYS A 211 2.27 9.85 15.19
N SER A 212 2.86 10.24 16.31
CA SER A 212 4.18 10.90 16.29
C SER A 212 5.23 9.85 15.93
N LEU A 213 6.21 10.25 15.12
CA LEU A 213 7.32 9.39 14.74
C LEU A 213 8.48 9.69 15.68
#